data_AF-A0A970YLB5-F1
#
_entry.id   AF-A0A970YLB5-F1
#
_cell.length_a   1.000
_cell.length_b   1.000
_cell.length_c   1.000
_cell.angle_alpha   90.00
_cell.angle_beta   90.00
_cell.angle_gamma   90.00
#
_symmetry.space_group_name_H-M   'P 1'
#
loop_
_entity.id
_entity.type
_entity.pdbx_description
1 polymer ?
#
loop_
_entity_poly.entity_id
_entity_poly.type
_entity_poly.pdbx_seq_one_letter_code
_entity_poly.pdbx_strand_id
1 'polypeptide(L)'
;MSITILGHKLNNLPWEERPEDYLEPVWRYSRNPLITRETVRGANSIFNSAVVAYKDEFRGVFRVDTKELVMELHSGRSEDGLSWSIDQKRVEFISEDMEIGRFVYGYDPRVVFLEDRYYVTWCNGYHGPTIGVGYTYD
;
A
#
# COMPACT_ATOMS: atom_id res chain seq x y z
N MET A 1 12.11 -13.86 -23.96
CA MET A 1 11.85 -14.26 -22.56
C MET A 1 11.48 -15.74 -22.55
N SER A 2 12.12 -16.58 -21.74
CA SER A 2 11.85 -18.04 -21.66
C SER A 2 10.81 -18.41 -20.59
N ILE A 3 10.33 -17.42 -19.83
CA ILE A 3 9.32 -17.58 -18.76
C ILE A 3 8.09 -16.74 -19.13
N THR A 4 6.90 -17.30 -18.96
CA THR A 4 5.62 -16.62 -19.19
C THR A 4 5.04 -16.14 -17.87
N ILE A 5 4.67 -14.86 -17.81
CA ILE A 5 3.94 -14.27 -16.68
C ILE A 5 2.45 -14.25 -17.02
N LEU A 6 1.63 -14.88 -16.18
CA LEU A 6 0.16 -14.83 -16.30
C LEU A 6 -0.37 -13.68 -15.45
N GLY A 7 -0.85 -12.62 -16.08
CA GLY A 7 -1.37 -11.44 -15.40
C GLY A 7 -1.86 -10.37 -16.36
N HIS A 8 -2.36 -9.27 -15.81
CA HIS A 8 -2.81 -8.12 -16.61
C HIS A 8 -1.61 -7.38 -17.21
N LYS A 9 -1.78 -6.89 -18.45
CA LYS A 9 -0.79 -6.04 -19.08
C LYS A 9 -0.79 -4.67 -18.40
N LEU A 10 0.36 -4.25 -17.90
CA LEU A 10 0.55 -2.94 -17.29
C LEU A 10 1.47 -2.10 -18.20
N ASN A 11 0.89 -1.15 -18.93
CA ASN A 11 1.64 -0.36 -19.92
C ASN A 11 2.42 0.81 -19.29
N ASN A 12 2.03 1.23 -18.08
CA ASN A 12 2.57 2.37 -17.34
C ASN A 12 3.32 1.93 -16.06
N LEU A 13 3.92 0.73 -16.06
CA LEU A 13 4.72 0.26 -14.92
C LEU A 13 5.85 1.28 -14.63
N PRO A 14 6.02 1.76 -13.39
CA PRO A 14 7.11 2.65 -13.04
C PRO A 14 8.44 1.92 -13.25
N TRP A 15 9.34 2.52 -14.04
CA TRP A 15 10.56 1.85 -14.47
C TRP A 15 11.73 2.81 -14.58
N GLU A 16 12.91 2.32 -14.19
CA GLU A 16 14.20 2.95 -14.40
C GLU A 16 15.16 1.87 -14.89
N GLU A 17 15.86 2.12 -16.00
CA GLU A 17 16.81 1.16 -16.54
C GLU A 17 17.92 0.84 -15.54
N ARG A 18 18.40 -0.39 -15.60
CA ARG A 18 19.50 -0.85 -14.76
C ARG A 18 20.73 0.04 -15.01
N PRO A 19 21.40 0.57 -13.96
CA PRO A 19 22.66 1.29 -14.13
C PRO A 19 23.70 0.47 -14.88
N GLU A 20 24.57 1.15 -15.61
CA GLU A 20 25.70 0.51 -16.28
C GLU A 20 26.56 -0.25 -15.26
N ASP A 21 27.06 -1.42 -15.66
CA ASP A 21 27.87 -2.32 -14.83
C ASP A 21 27.23 -2.85 -13.53
N TYR A 22 25.90 -2.73 -13.36
CA TYR A 22 25.21 -3.28 -12.20
C TYR A 22 25.03 -4.80 -12.31
N LEU A 23 25.61 -5.55 -11.36
CA LEU A 23 25.70 -7.01 -11.41
C LEU A 23 24.49 -7.74 -10.81
N GLU A 24 23.78 -7.11 -9.89
CA GLU A 24 22.69 -7.76 -9.14
C GLU A 24 21.36 -7.75 -9.93
N PRO A 25 20.46 -8.73 -9.71
CA PRO A 25 19.21 -8.86 -10.45
C PRO A 25 18.17 -7.77 -10.14
N VAL A 26 18.32 -7.05 -9.03
CA VAL A 26 17.42 -5.98 -8.58
C VAL A 26 18.25 -4.77 -8.19
N TRP A 27 17.94 -3.60 -8.76
CA TRP A 27 18.55 -2.32 -8.42
C TRP A 27 17.54 -1.39 -7.75
N ARG A 28 18.05 -0.40 -7.03
CA ARG A 28 17.22 0.62 -6.38
C ARG A 28 16.95 1.76 -7.35
N TYR A 29 15.74 2.29 -7.28
CA TYR A 29 15.40 3.55 -7.92
C TYR A 29 16.33 4.68 -7.44
N SER A 30 16.89 5.44 -8.37
CA SER A 30 17.93 6.45 -8.12
C SER A 30 17.45 7.62 -7.27
N ARG A 31 16.14 7.91 -7.29
CA ARG A 31 15.51 9.02 -6.54
C ARG A 31 14.74 8.54 -5.31
N ASN A 32 15.16 7.45 -4.69
CA ASN A 32 14.61 7.03 -3.40
C ASN A 32 14.87 8.09 -2.29
N PRO A 33 13.96 8.25 -1.31
CA PRO A 33 12.65 7.58 -1.18
C PRO A 33 11.54 8.27 -2.01
N LEU A 34 10.52 7.50 -2.42
CA LEU A 34 9.34 8.04 -3.12
C LEU A 34 8.37 8.79 -2.22
N ILE A 35 8.21 8.30 -0.98
CA ILE A 35 7.27 8.83 0.00
C ILE A 35 8.07 9.20 1.23
N THR A 36 7.79 10.37 1.79
CA THR A 36 8.39 10.83 3.04
C THR A 36 7.29 11.04 4.09
N ARG A 37 7.67 11.20 5.35
CA ARG A 37 6.70 11.42 6.43
C ARG A 37 5.88 12.70 6.23
N GLU A 38 6.40 13.67 5.47
CA GLU A 38 5.74 14.94 5.20
C GLU A 38 4.51 14.80 4.28
N THR A 39 4.35 13.65 3.60
CA THR A 39 3.20 13.36 2.72
C THR A 39 1.87 13.33 3.50
N VAL A 40 1.89 12.93 4.76
CA VAL A 40 0.70 12.92 5.64
C VAL A 40 0.96 13.80 6.86
N ARG A 41 0.08 14.78 7.10
CA ARG A 41 0.20 15.67 8.25
C ARG A 41 0.12 14.87 9.54
N GLY A 42 1.13 15.01 10.40
CA GLY A 42 1.17 14.33 11.70
C GLY A 42 1.77 12.93 11.67
N ALA A 43 2.20 12.44 10.49
CA ALA A 43 2.96 11.21 10.42
C ALA A 43 4.36 11.36 11.03
N ASN A 44 4.78 10.32 11.74
CA ASN A 44 6.17 10.07 12.10
C ASN A 44 6.90 9.37 10.94
N SER A 45 6.28 8.35 10.35
CA SER A 45 6.86 7.51 9.31
C SER A 45 5.78 6.87 8.43
N ILE A 46 6.13 6.61 7.16
CA ILE A 46 5.28 5.93 6.18
C ILE A 46 6.14 4.89 5.47
N PHE A 47 5.79 3.61 5.59
CA PHE A 47 6.59 2.48 5.10
C PHE A 47 5.75 1.20 5.10
N ASN A 48 6.25 0.08 4.55
CA ASN A 48 5.55 -1.21 4.49
C ASN A 48 4.13 -1.14 3.87
N SER A 49 3.97 -0.35 2.82
CA SER A 49 2.70 -0.13 2.14
C SER A 49 2.40 -1.18 1.06
N ALA A 50 1.14 -1.23 0.63
CA ALA A 50 0.65 -2.07 -0.45
C ALA A 50 0.22 -1.23 -1.65
N VAL A 51 0.52 -1.68 -2.88
CA VAL A 51 0.17 -0.99 -4.13
C VAL A 51 -0.35 -1.99 -5.15
N VAL A 52 -1.37 -1.60 -5.90
CA VAL A 52 -1.92 -2.34 -7.05
C VAL A 52 -2.16 -1.39 -8.22
N ALA A 53 -2.15 -1.95 -9.43
CA ALA A 53 -2.73 -1.28 -10.59
C ALA A 53 -4.26 -1.22 -10.44
N TYR A 54 -4.84 -0.06 -10.71
CA TYR A 54 -6.28 0.19 -10.65
C TYR A 54 -6.66 1.06 -11.85
N LYS A 55 -7.34 0.47 -12.84
CA LYS A 55 -7.66 1.12 -14.12
C LYS A 55 -6.37 1.67 -14.78
N ASP A 56 -6.34 2.95 -15.12
CA ASP A 56 -5.19 3.61 -15.77
C ASP A 56 -4.20 4.25 -14.77
N GLU A 57 -4.35 3.96 -13.48
CA GLU A 57 -3.55 4.54 -12.40
C GLU A 57 -3.16 3.47 -11.36
N PHE A 58 -2.58 3.92 -10.25
CA PHE A 58 -2.20 3.10 -9.11
C PHE A 58 -2.98 3.51 -7.87
N ARG A 59 -3.34 2.51 -7.08
CA ARG A 59 -3.98 2.64 -5.77
C ARG A 59 -3.16 1.89 -4.74
N GLY A 60 -3.25 2.33 -3.48
CA GLY A 60 -2.53 1.68 -2.41
C GLY A 60 -3.13 1.89 -1.04
N VAL A 61 -2.72 1.02 -0.12
CA VAL A 61 -2.99 1.13 1.31
C VAL A 61 -1.64 1.33 1.99
N PHE A 62 -1.50 2.45 2.69
CA PHE A 62 -0.25 2.92 3.26
C PHE A 62 -0.30 2.78 4.78
N ARG A 63 0.69 2.10 5.34
CA ARG A 63 0.91 2.17 6.79
C ARG A 63 1.50 3.54 7.10
N VAL A 64 0.84 4.26 7.99
CA VAL A 64 1.25 5.56 8.50
C VAL A 64 1.34 5.44 10.02
N ASP A 65 2.54 5.58 10.56
CA ASP A 65 2.71 5.67 12.00
C ASP A 65 2.61 7.15 12.38
N THR A 66 1.69 7.53 13.27
CA THR A 66 1.53 8.92 13.73
C THR A 66 2.68 9.34 14.64
N LYS A 67 2.76 10.63 15.00
CA LYS A 67 3.73 11.12 16.00
C LYS A 67 3.54 10.53 17.40
N GLU A 68 2.34 10.05 17.70
CA GLU A 68 2.01 9.28 18.90
C GLU A 68 2.34 7.78 18.75
N LEU A 69 2.96 7.38 17.63
CA LEU A 69 3.32 6.01 17.26
C LEU A 69 2.11 5.07 17.13
N VAL A 70 0.92 5.64 16.90
CA VAL A 70 -0.25 4.85 16.51
C VAL A 70 -0.07 4.42 15.07
N MET A 71 -0.24 3.12 14.82
CA MET A 71 -0.11 2.54 13.47
C MET A 71 -1.48 2.56 12.79
N GLU A 72 -1.59 3.34 11.72
CA GLU A 72 -2.82 3.54 10.95
C GLU A 72 -2.65 3.09 9.49
N LEU A 73 -3.78 2.84 8.83
CA LEU A 73 -3.85 2.54 7.41
C LEU A 73 -4.53 3.69 6.67
N HIS A 74 -3.90 4.20 5.62
CA HIS A 74 -4.42 5.30 4.80
C HIS A 74 -4.57 4.84 3.36
N SER A 75 -5.60 5.33 2.66
CA SER A 75 -5.72 5.13 1.22
C SER A 75 -4.82 6.11 0.47
N GLY A 76 -4.34 5.73 -0.70
CA GLY A 76 -3.57 6.61 -1.56
C GLY A 76 -3.67 6.26 -3.03
N ARG A 77 -3.33 7.25 -3.86
CA ARG A 77 -3.37 7.16 -5.32
C ARG A 77 -2.15 7.78 -5.98
N SER A 78 -1.85 7.29 -7.16
CA SER A 78 -0.78 7.80 -8.00
C SER A 78 -1.07 7.50 -9.47
N GLU A 79 -0.90 8.49 -10.35
CA GLU A 79 -1.07 8.29 -11.80
C GLU A 79 0.13 7.52 -12.41
N ASP A 80 1.32 7.73 -11.86
CA ASP A 80 2.61 7.25 -12.38
C ASP A 80 3.26 6.16 -11.51
N GLY A 81 2.66 5.82 -10.37
CA GLY A 81 3.15 4.88 -9.37
C GLY A 81 4.38 5.37 -8.58
N LEU A 82 4.85 6.59 -8.81
CA LEU A 82 6.02 7.21 -8.18
C LEU A 82 5.64 8.37 -7.28
N SER A 83 4.72 9.21 -7.74
CA SER A 83 4.23 10.41 -7.09
C SER A 83 2.90 10.13 -6.40
N TRP A 84 2.89 10.08 -5.08
CA TRP A 84 1.75 9.61 -4.30
C TRP A 84 0.99 10.73 -3.61
N SER A 85 -0.33 10.73 -3.79
CA SER A 85 -1.28 11.47 -2.95
C SER A 85 -1.90 10.50 -1.96
N ILE A 86 -1.60 10.68 -0.66
CA ILE A 86 -2.11 9.84 0.42
C ILE A 86 -3.14 10.64 1.21
N ASP A 87 -4.27 10.01 1.50
CA ASP A 87 -5.34 10.63 2.28
C ASP A 87 -4.85 11.03 3.67
N GLN A 88 -5.26 12.21 4.11
CA GLN A 88 -4.81 12.75 5.40
C GLN A 88 -5.48 12.08 6.60
N LYS A 89 -6.54 11.30 6.37
CA LYS A 89 -7.25 10.53 7.39
C LYS A 89 -7.04 9.04 7.16
N ARG A 90 -7.02 8.27 8.24
CA ARG A 90 -7.04 6.82 8.15
C ARG A 90 -8.30 6.32 7.45
N VAL A 91 -8.22 5.10 6.91
CA VAL A 91 -9.36 4.34 6.44
C VAL A 91 -10.31 4.08 7.61
N GLU A 92 -11.60 4.34 7.39
CA GLU A 92 -12.68 4.01 8.30
C GLU A 92 -13.35 2.72 7.81
N PHE A 93 -12.96 1.59 8.41
CA PHE A 93 -13.55 0.29 8.09
C PHE A 93 -15.01 0.22 8.54
N ILE A 94 -15.84 -0.41 7.72
CA ILE A 94 -17.26 -0.67 8.00
C ILE A 94 -17.41 -2.16 8.32
N SER A 95 -18.05 -2.48 9.44
CA SER A 95 -18.35 -3.85 9.89
C SER A 95 -19.72 -3.86 10.56
N GLU A 96 -20.52 -4.89 10.31
CA GLU A 96 -21.80 -5.12 11.01
C GLU A 96 -21.57 -5.54 12.46
N ASP A 97 -20.45 -6.21 12.74
CA ASP A 97 -20.02 -6.54 14.09
C ASP A 97 -19.18 -5.39 14.67
N MET A 98 -19.71 -4.74 15.71
CA MET A 98 -19.04 -3.62 16.40
C MET A 98 -17.77 -4.04 17.13
N GLU A 99 -17.68 -5.29 17.60
CA GLU A 99 -16.48 -5.80 18.28
C GLU A 99 -15.31 -5.88 17.29
N ILE A 100 -15.59 -6.36 16.08
CA ILE A 100 -14.61 -6.47 14.98
C ILE A 100 -14.35 -5.11 14.34
N GLY A 101 -15.38 -4.26 14.20
CA GLY A 101 -15.29 -2.96 13.54
C GLY A 101 -14.51 -1.90 14.32
N ARG A 102 -14.26 -2.11 15.61
CA ARG A 102 -13.48 -1.19 16.44
C ARG A 102 -12.00 -1.22 16.04
N PHE A 103 -11.53 -0.14 15.45
CA PHE A 103 -10.11 0.03 15.14
C PHE A 103 -9.27 0.23 16.42
N VAL A 104 -8.15 -0.51 16.52
CA VAL A 104 -7.16 -0.36 17.61
C VAL A 104 -5.81 0.09 17.03
N TYR A 105 -5.27 -0.70 16.11
CA TYR A 105 -4.13 -0.36 15.25
C TYR A 105 -4.18 -1.25 14.00
N GLY A 106 -3.51 -0.80 12.94
CA GLY A 106 -3.35 -1.56 11.71
C GLY A 106 -2.05 -1.21 11.03
N TYR A 107 -1.27 -2.21 10.65
CA TYR A 107 -0.01 -2.00 9.94
C TYR A 107 0.25 -3.10 8.92
N ASP A 108 1.25 -2.86 8.07
CA ASP A 108 1.75 -3.87 7.14
C ASP A 108 0.68 -4.40 6.18
N PRO A 109 -0.09 -3.51 5.51
CA PRO A 109 -1.12 -3.94 4.57
C PRO A 109 -0.52 -4.70 3.38
N ARG A 110 -1.28 -5.64 2.84
CA ARG A 110 -1.11 -6.25 1.52
C ARG A 110 -2.46 -6.16 0.80
N VAL A 111 -2.41 -5.92 -0.51
CA VAL A 111 -3.62 -5.79 -1.34
C VAL A 111 -3.48 -6.59 -2.61
N VAL A 112 -4.55 -7.29 -2.99
CA VAL A 112 -4.59 -8.11 -4.20
C VAL A 112 -5.99 -8.08 -4.80
N PHE A 113 -6.07 -7.99 -6.12
CA PHE A 113 -7.32 -8.17 -6.85
C PHE A 113 -7.64 -9.65 -6.98
N LEU A 114 -8.85 -10.06 -6.60
CA LEU A 114 -9.36 -11.40 -6.81
C LEU A 114 -10.78 -11.30 -7.37
N GLU A 115 -10.95 -11.81 -8.59
CA GLU A 115 -12.22 -11.91 -9.33
C GLU A 115 -12.91 -10.57 -9.61
N ASP A 116 -13.54 -9.97 -8.60
CA ASP A 116 -14.40 -8.78 -8.72
C ASP A 116 -13.98 -7.61 -7.81
N ARG A 117 -13.04 -7.83 -6.88
CA ARG A 117 -12.70 -6.84 -5.85
C ARG A 117 -11.25 -6.93 -5.39
N TYR A 118 -10.85 -5.92 -4.63
CA TYR A 118 -9.54 -5.85 -3.99
C TYR A 118 -9.67 -6.30 -2.55
N TYR A 119 -8.97 -7.38 -2.19
CA TYR A 119 -8.85 -7.84 -0.83
C TYR A 119 -7.64 -7.19 -0.17
N VAL A 120 -7.83 -6.68 1.05
CA VAL A 120 -6.78 -6.09 1.86
C VAL A 120 -6.61 -6.97 3.10
N THR A 121 -5.37 -7.39 3.35
CA THR A 121 -4.97 -8.01 4.61
C THR A 121 -3.96 -7.12 5.33
N TRP A 122 -3.98 -7.13 6.66
CA TRP A 122 -3.05 -6.33 7.46
C TRP A 122 -2.86 -6.97 8.84
N CYS A 123 -1.82 -6.55 9.57
CA CYS A 123 -1.72 -6.91 10.98
C CYS A 123 -2.68 -6.02 11.79
N ASN A 124 -3.72 -6.64 12.34
CA ASN A 124 -4.81 -6.00 13.05
C ASN A 124 -4.69 -6.21 14.56
N GLY A 125 -5.02 -5.19 15.34
CA GLY A 125 -5.12 -5.31 16.79
C GLY A 125 -6.46 -5.91 17.23
N TYR A 126 -6.44 -7.13 17.77
CA TYR A 126 -7.59 -7.78 18.41
C TYR A 126 -7.11 -8.73 19.51
N HIS A 127 -7.13 -8.26 20.78
CA HIS A 127 -6.57 -8.97 21.95
C HIS A 127 -5.11 -9.47 21.77
N GLY A 128 -4.38 -8.84 20.84
CA GLY A 128 -3.10 -9.31 20.31
C GLY A 128 -3.04 -9.06 18.80
N PRO A 129 -1.86 -9.22 18.17
CA PRO A 129 -1.75 -9.10 16.72
C PRO A 129 -2.39 -10.31 16.02
N THR A 130 -3.23 -10.05 15.03
CA THR A 130 -3.83 -11.06 14.15
C THR A 130 -3.91 -10.54 12.71
N ILE A 131 -4.43 -11.32 11.78
CA ILE A 131 -4.64 -10.88 10.39
C ILE A 131 -6.05 -10.33 10.22
N GLY A 132 -6.14 -9.01 9.99
CA GLY A 132 -7.36 -8.38 9.53
C GLY A 132 -7.61 -8.68 8.05
N VAL A 133 -8.88 -8.77 7.67
CA VAL A 133 -9.30 -8.98 6.29
C VAL A 133 -10.46 -8.04 6.00
N GLY A 134 -10.36 -7.34 4.87
CA GLY A 134 -11.39 -6.46 4.34
C GLY A 134 -11.32 -6.45 2.82
N TYR A 135 -12.29 -5.78 2.18
CA TYR A 135 -12.28 -5.62 0.74
C TYR A 135 -12.76 -4.22 0.34
N THR A 136 -12.40 -3.81 -0.86
CA THR A 136 -12.88 -2.59 -1.53
C THR A 136 -13.10 -2.84 -3.02
N TYR A 137 -13.90 -1.99 -3.66
CA TYR A 137 -14.12 -1.97 -5.11
C TYR A 137 -13.47 -0.74 -5.78
N ASP A 138 -13.09 0.26 -4.99
CA ASP A 138 -12.54 1.55 -5.42
C ASP A 138 -11.23 1.94 -4.70
#